data_AF-A0A7W1QDX8-F1
#
_entry.id   AF-A0A7W1QDX8-F1
#
_cell.length_a   1.000
_cell.length_b   1.000
_cell.length_c   1.000
_cell.angle_alpha   90.00
_cell.angle_beta   90.00
_cell.angle_gamma   90.00
#
_symmetry.space_group_name_H-M   'P 1'
#
loop_
_entity.id
_entity.type
_entity.pdbx_description
1 polymer ?
#
loop_
_entity_poly.entity_id
_entity_poly.type
_entity_poly.pdbx_seq_one_letter_code
_entity_poly.pdbx_strand_id
1 'polypeptide(L)' 'MSAFEQREWRGVFERLADPKVFAQVRIDAGTITWPKGLDMAPEPPYEAATRRPVVGHDSRRGDDAP' A
#
# COMPACT_ATOMS: atom_id res chain seq x y z
N MET A 1 5.80 9.30 -13.59
CA MET A 1 6.24 9.56 -12.20
C MET A 1 4.98 9.91 -11.40
N SER A 2 4.57 9.01 -10.53
CA SER A 2 3.32 9.10 -9.76
C SER A 2 3.39 10.25 -8.76
N ALA A 3 2.25 10.89 -8.44
CA ALA A 3 2.15 11.92 -7.40
C ALA A 3 2.59 11.43 -6.00
N PHE A 4 2.68 10.11 -5.80
CA PHE A 4 3.23 9.49 -4.59
C PHE A 4 4.76 9.62 -4.48
N GLU A 5 5.48 9.67 -5.61
CA GLU A 5 6.95 9.81 -5.67
C GLU A 5 7.40 11.25 -5.44
N GLN A 6 6.50 12.23 -5.61
CA GLN A 6 6.77 13.66 -5.42
C GLN A 6 6.51 14.15 -3.99
N ARG A 7 6.03 13.27 -3.09
CA ARG A 7 5.85 13.61 -1.68
C ARG A 7 7.18 13.48 -0.96
N GLU A 8 7.57 14.49 -0.17
CA GLU A 8 8.72 14.36 0.71
C GLU A 8 8.43 13.36 1.84
N TRP A 9 8.85 12.13 1.63
CA TRP A 9 8.90 11.11 2.67
C TRP A 9 10.13 11.40 3.53
N ARG A 10 9.94 11.79 4.80
CA ARG A 10 11.03 12.11 5.72
C ARG A 10 11.08 11.12 6.88
N GLY A 11 12.30 10.81 7.35
CA GLY A 11 12.52 9.91 8.49
C GLY A 11 12.35 8.44 8.11
N VAL A 12 11.79 7.62 9.01
CA VAL A 12 11.69 6.16 8.85
C VAL A 12 10.90 5.70 7.61
N PHE A 13 10.06 6.57 7.05
CA PHE A 13 9.25 6.29 5.88
C PHE A 13 9.89 6.67 4.54
N GLU A 14 11.05 7.33 4.52
CA GLU A 14 11.78 7.70 3.30
C GLU A 14 11.98 6.49 2.37
N ARG A 15 12.23 5.34 2.98
CA ARG A 15 12.49 4.09 2.27
C ARG A 15 11.25 3.50 1.60
N LEU A 16 10.05 3.87 2.05
CA LEU A 16 8.80 3.47 1.41
C LEU A 16 8.53 4.23 0.10
N ALA A 17 9.30 5.28 -0.19
CA ALA A 17 9.23 5.95 -1.49
C ALA A 17 9.67 5.03 -2.64
N ASP A 18 10.54 4.05 -2.37
CA ASP A 18 10.91 3.01 -3.34
C ASP A 18 9.78 1.96 -3.44
N PRO A 19 9.14 1.80 -4.62
CA PRO A 19 8.08 0.81 -4.81
C PRO A 19 8.52 -0.62 -4.49
N LYS A 20 9.81 -0.98 -4.69
CA LYS A 20 10.34 -2.30 -4.37
C LYS A 20 10.39 -2.53 -2.86
N VAL A 21 10.60 -1.49 -2.07
CA VAL A 21 10.57 -1.58 -0.61
C VAL A 21 9.12 -1.60 -0.14
N PHE A 22 8.26 -0.75 -0.69
CA PHE A 22 6.84 -0.73 -0.37
C PHE A 22 6.18 -2.10 -0.58
N ALA A 23 6.50 -2.80 -1.69
CA ALA A 23 5.99 -4.12 -2.01
C ALA A 23 6.42 -5.24 -1.05
N GLN A 24 7.38 -5.00 -0.15
CA GLN A 24 7.83 -5.97 0.86
C GLN A 24 6.99 -5.94 2.15
N VAL A 25 5.85 -5.26 2.13
CA VAL A 25 4.91 -5.16 3.25
C VAL A 25 4.46 -6.54 3.75
N ARG A 26 4.36 -6.70 5.07
CA ARG A 26 3.89 -7.90 5.76
C ARG A 26 2.97 -7.53 6.91
N ILE A 27 2.20 -8.49 7.40
CA ILE A 27 1.44 -8.34 8.64
C ILE A 27 2.11 -9.21 9.69
N ASP A 28 2.50 -8.60 10.82
CA ASP A 28 3.08 -9.30 11.96
C ASP A 28 2.38 -8.83 13.25
N ALA A 29 1.90 -9.78 14.05
CA ALA A 29 1.14 -9.53 15.29
C ALA A 29 -0.02 -8.50 15.17
N GLY A 30 -0.63 -8.36 13.99
CA GLY A 30 -1.70 -7.39 13.74
C GLY A 30 -1.23 -6.01 13.27
N THR A 31 0.08 -5.82 13.12
CA THR A 31 0.71 -4.57 12.67
C THR A 31 1.24 -4.74 11.25
N ILE A 32 1.15 -3.69 10.44
CA ILE A 32 1.74 -3.67 9.10
C ILE A 32 3.23 -3.39 9.25
N THR A 33 4.08 -4.32 8.83
CA THR A 33 5.53 -4.23 9.01
C THR A 33 6.28 -4.31 7.69
N TRP A 34 7.41 -3.61 7.63
CA TRP A 34 8.40 -3.68 6.56
C TRP A 34 9.76 -4.15 7.10
N PRO A 35 10.60 -4.74 6.22
CA PRO A 35 11.94 -5.15 6.60
C PRO A 35 12.76 -4.00 7.20
N LYS A 36 13.52 -4.33 8.26
CA LYS A 36 14.33 -3.40 9.08
C LYS A 36 13.55 -2.55 10.08
N GLY A 37 12.49 -3.11 10.66
CA GLY A 37 11.86 -2.59 11.87
C GLY A 37 10.97 -1.38 11.65
N LEU A 38 10.45 -1.21 10.42
CA LEU A 38 9.44 -0.20 10.17
C LEU A 38 8.06 -0.84 10.38
N ASP A 39 7.36 -0.37 11.40
CA ASP A 39 6.01 -0.80 11.74
C ASP A 39 5.01 0.35 11.57
N MET A 40 3.81 -0.01 11.15
CA MET A 40 2.68 0.89 10.95
C MET A 40 1.45 0.19 11.52
N ALA A 41 0.83 0.83 12.50
CA ALA A 41 -0.41 0.33 13.09
C ALA A 41 -1.51 0.20 12.01
N PRO A 42 -2.40 -0.79 12.11
CA PRO A 42 -3.39 -1.08 11.07
C PRO A 42 -4.54 -0.06 11.03
N GLU A 43 -4.79 0.69 12.10
CA GLU A 43 -5.97 1.55 12.25
C GLU A 43 -5.96 2.74 11.27
N PRO A 44 -4.87 3.53 11.13
CA PRO A 44 -4.86 4.65 10.19
C PRO A 44 -5.02 4.23 8.70
N PRO A 45 -4.34 3.16 8.21
CA PRO A 45 -4.59 2.63 6.88
C PRO A 45 -6.01 2.11 6.68
N TYR A 46 -6.57 1.43 7.68
CA TYR A 46 -7.92 0.87 7.60
C TYR A 46 -8.99 1.96 7.54
N GLU A 47 -8.87 3.01 8.37
CA GLU A 47 -9.75 4.18 8.30
C GLU A 47 -9.67 4.87 6.93
N ALA A 48 -8.46 5.03 6.39
CA ALA A 48 -8.26 5.65 5.08
C ALA A 48 -8.88 4.83 3.94
N ALA A 49 -8.71 3.50 3.96
CA ALA A 49 -9.30 2.59 2.97
C ALA A 49 -10.83 2.59 3.06
N THR A 50 -11.39 2.65 4.27
CA THR A 50 -12.84 2.72 4.49
C THR A 50 -13.42 4.04 3.97
N ARG A 51 -12.69 5.16 4.13
CA ARG A 51 -13.09 6.47 3.60
C ARG A 51 -12.97 6.59 2.09
N ARG A 52 -12.04 5.84 1.49
CA ARG A 52 -11.78 5.87 0.05
C ARG A 52 -11.67 4.44 -0.47
N PRO A 53 -12.81 3.76 -0.66
CA PRO A 53 -12.82 2.40 -1.16
C PRO A 53 -12.08 2.35 -2.50
N VAL A 54 -11.18 1.40 -2.62
CA VAL A 54 -10.46 1.16 -3.86
C VAL A 54 -11.49 0.59 -4.83
N VAL A 55 -11.87 1.36 -5.86
CA VAL A 55 -12.71 0.83 -6.94
C VAL A 55 -11.92 -0.30 -7.54
N GLY A 56 -12.42 -1.53 -7.36
CA GLY A 56 -11.76 -2.72 -7.88
C GLY A 56 -11.51 -2.52 -9.36
N HIS A 57 -10.27 -2.77 -9.80
CA HIS A 57 -9.99 -2.94 -11.21
C HIS A 57 -10.60 -4.29 -11.60
N ASP A 58 -11.92 -4.31 -11.76
CA ASP A 58 -12.66 -5.45 -12.29
C ASP A 58 -12.15 -5.68 -13.71
N SER A 59 -11.19 -6.57 -13.81
CA SER A 59 -10.69 -7.04 -15.08
C SER A 59 -11.79 -7.94 -15.60
N ARG A 60 -12.60 -7.38 -16.51
CA ARG A 60 -13.36 -8.12 -17.50
C ARG A 60 -12.60 -9.39 -17.88
N ARG A 61 -12.97 -10.51 -17.27
CA ARG A 61 -12.68 -11.82 -17.85
C ARG A 61 -13.84 -12.04 -18.80
N GLY A 62 -13.57 -11.73 -20.06
CA GLY A 62 -14.49 -12.03 -21.15
C GLY A 62 -14.55 -13.53 -21.31
N ASP A 63 -15.64 -14.12 -20.84
CA ASP A 63 -16.19 -15.39 -21.26
C ASP A 63 -17.63 -15.01 -21.68
N ASP A 64 -18.15 -15.17 -22.90
CA ASP A 64 -17.80 -15.96 -24.06
C ASP A 64 -18.33 -15.24 -25.31
N ALA A 65 -17.56 -15.28 -26.41
CA ALA A 65 -18.08 -15.19 -27.78
C ALA A 65 -17.14 -15.97 -28.69
N PRO A 66 -17.61 -16.61 -29.78
CA PRO A 66 -18.96 -16.54 -30.36
C PRO A 66 -19.87 -17.74 -30.05
#